data_AF-A0AAD5XWX7-F1
#
_entry.id   AF-A0AAD5XWX7-F1
#
_cell.length_a   1.000
_cell.length_b   1.000
_cell.length_c   1.000
_cell.angle_alpha   90.00
_cell.angle_beta   90.00
_cell.angle_gamma   90.00
#
_symmetry.space_group_name_H-M   'P 1'
#
loop_
_entity.id
_entity.type
_entity.pdbx_description
1 polymer ?
#
loop_
_entity_poly.entity_id
_entity_poly.type
_entity_poly.pdbx_seq_one_letter_code
_entity_poly.pdbx_strand_id
1 'polypeptide(L)'
;MLQYQNPPLPIQKSQTQVETNTHYDPNQTQHTGAENYTFSSEPRPLQENLNSSQKKKLYRDPIGYQNAENENEVGKNPPVNIMYDRRIHRGNTYASPILPLHAQQDPIALQSQQTQKRRQKAKRKADQSRRLLTPEPVEGRKHIDIQTDLYLEELSDKIPEAIAATQTDAFLDRAPSPLYIPQKSGVDVFTQVYEGELFDFDVEVQPILEVLVGKTVEQALMEVMEEEELDMLKRRQAEYEERRNAELAEVQRLEDAERRRTEEKERRLAEQVRILREKQELQEKITSRAFAISYLQKLVPSVFESLTTNGYFYDLVEKEVETLFLPWLTSEVELKLEKLIISQKVVDGMLKISL
;
A
#
# COMPACT_ATOMS: atom_id res chain seq x y z
N MET A 1 39.07 -21.23 35.21
CA MET A 1 38.68 -20.51 33.99
C MET A 1 39.46 -21.15 32.84
N LEU A 2 38.92 -21.86 31.86
CA LEU A 2 37.59 -21.98 31.27
C LEU A 2 37.40 -23.43 30.80
N GLN A 3 36.25 -24.04 31.09
CA GLN A 3 35.82 -25.31 30.49
C GLN A 3 35.34 -25.03 29.06
N TYR A 4 35.99 -25.65 28.07
CA TYR A 4 35.49 -25.72 26.70
C TYR A 4 34.46 -26.84 26.61
N GLN A 5 33.19 -26.48 26.41
CA GLN A 5 32.10 -27.41 26.20
C GLN A 5 31.49 -27.10 24.84
N ASN A 6 31.74 -27.99 23.87
CA ASN A 6 31.15 -27.95 22.53
C ASN A 6 29.62 -28.15 22.62
N PRO A 7 28.80 -27.38 21.89
CA PRO A 7 27.38 -27.68 21.73
C PRO A 7 27.14 -28.75 20.65
N PRO A 8 26.13 -29.64 20.80
CA PRO A 8 25.81 -30.66 19.82
C PRO A 8 24.93 -30.15 18.67
N LEU A 9 25.07 -30.77 17.50
CA LEU A 9 24.33 -30.54 16.26
C LEU A 9 22.82 -30.87 16.39
N PRO A 10 21.92 -30.15 15.69
CA PRO A 10 20.50 -30.47 15.70
C PRO A 10 20.16 -31.60 14.69
N ILE A 11 19.29 -32.48 15.17
CA ILE A 11 18.75 -33.68 14.53
C ILE A 11 17.74 -33.30 13.44
N GLN A 12 17.90 -33.87 12.25
CA GLN A 12 16.89 -33.86 11.19
C GLN A 12 15.68 -34.71 11.60
N LYS A 13 14.46 -34.15 11.51
CA LYS A 13 13.23 -34.93 11.53
C LYS A 13 12.40 -34.64 10.28
N SER A 14 11.93 -35.75 9.74
CA SER A 14 11.22 -35.97 8.49
C SER A 14 9.77 -35.50 8.49
N GLN A 15 9.30 -35.27 7.26
CA GLN A 15 7.98 -34.85 6.80
C GLN A 15 6.77 -35.47 7.52
N THR A 16 5.70 -34.68 7.64
CA THR A 16 4.32 -35.18 7.57
C THR A 16 3.47 -34.11 6.87
N GLN A 17 2.94 -34.45 5.69
CA GLN A 17 2.03 -33.61 4.92
C GLN A 17 0.64 -33.70 5.57
N VAL A 18 0.04 -32.56 5.88
CA VAL A 18 -1.37 -32.44 6.29
C VAL A 18 -2.05 -31.53 5.27
N GLU A 19 -2.87 -32.13 4.42
CA GLU A 19 -3.74 -31.43 3.49
C GLU A 19 -4.80 -30.66 4.27
N THR A 20 -4.82 -29.33 4.12
CA THR A 20 -5.92 -28.49 4.59
C THR A 20 -6.62 -27.89 3.37
N ASN A 21 -7.87 -28.30 3.17
CA ASN A 21 -8.78 -27.73 2.18
C ASN A 21 -9.09 -26.27 2.55
N THR A 22 -8.61 -25.31 1.77
CA THR A 22 -8.97 -23.90 1.92
C THR A 22 -10.23 -23.60 1.09
N HIS A 23 -11.35 -23.43 1.80
CA HIS A 23 -12.56 -22.80 1.28
C HIS A 23 -12.28 -21.31 1.03
N TYR A 24 -12.55 -20.83 -0.19
CA TYR A 24 -12.35 -19.43 -0.58
C TYR A 24 -13.60 -18.61 -0.24
N ASP A 25 -13.47 -17.66 0.68
CA ASP A 25 -14.52 -16.71 1.09
C ASP A 25 -14.23 -15.33 0.47
N PRO A 26 -15.10 -14.78 -0.40
CA PRO A 26 -14.77 -13.61 -1.22
C PRO A 26 -14.82 -12.26 -0.49
N ASN A 27 -15.03 -12.22 0.83
CA ASN A 27 -15.19 -10.96 1.59
C ASN A 27 -14.17 -10.72 2.72
N GLN A 28 -13.06 -11.45 2.76
CA GLN A 28 -12.02 -11.24 3.77
C GLN A 28 -10.83 -10.42 3.21
N THR A 29 -10.90 -9.10 3.26
CA THR A 29 -9.73 -8.21 3.10
C THR A 29 -8.99 -8.08 4.44
N GLN A 30 -8.14 -9.05 4.77
CA GLN A 30 -7.05 -8.82 5.72
C GLN A 30 -5.82 -8.34 4.94
N HIS A 31 -5.48 -7.07 5.10
CA HIS A 31 -4.20 -6.51 4.66
C HIS A 31 -3.10 -6.95 5.63
N THR A 32 -2.50 -8.10 5.38
CA THR A 32 -1.22 -8.48 5.99
C THR A 32 -0.10 -8.20 4.99
N GLY A 33 0.61 -7.09 5.22
CA GLY A 33 1.77 -6.70 4.40
C GLY A 33 1.79 -5.21 4.07
N ALA A 34 2.03 -4.38 5.08
CA ALA A 34 2.41 -2.99 4.89
C ALA A 34 3.87 -2.93 4.39
N GLU A 35 4.09 -3.26 3.12
CA GLU A 35 5.25 -2.81 2.36
C GLU A 35 4.89 -1.43 1.81
N ASN A 36 5.42 -0.38 2.43
CA ASN A 36 5.22 1.01 2.03
C ASN A 36 5.74 1.23 0.60
N TYR A 37 4.86 1.21 -0.39
CA TYR A 37 5.17 1.62 -1.76
C TYR A 37 5.37 3.14 -1.82
N THR A 38 6.60 3.60 -1.56
CA THR A 38 7.01 4.99 -1.76
C THR A 38 7.56 5.15 -3.17
N PHE A 39 6.77 5.74 -4.07
CA PHE A 39 7.22 6.17 -5.39
C PHE A 39 7.72 7.62 -5.31
N SER A 40 9.04 7.81 -5.11
CA SER A 40 9.69 9.12 -5.27
C SER A 40 10.54 9.10 -6.54
N SER A 41 10.12 9.82 -7.57
CA SER A 41 10.98 10.15 -8.72
C SER A 41 11.53 11.56 -8.53
N GLU A 42 12.86 11.71 -8.44
CA GLU A 42 13.49 13.04 -8.51
C GLU A 42 13.13 13.73 -9.84
N PRO A 43 12.90 15.05 -9.84
CA PRO A 43 12.60 15.78 -11.07
C PRO A 43 13.82 15.73 -11.99
N ARG A 44 13.73 14.95 -13.08
CA ARG A 44 14.75 14.96 -14.12
C ARG A 44 14.62 16.25 -14.94
N PRO A 45 15.66 17.08 -15.05
CA PRO A 45 15.65 18.21 -15.98
C PRO A 45 15.48 17.70 -17.41
N LEU A 46 14.62 18.37 -18.18
CA LEU A 46 14.48 18.15 -19.61
C LEU A 46 15.84 18.39 -20.27
N GLN A 47 16.50 17.34 -20.75
CA GLN A 47 17.62 17.52 -21.66
C GLN A 47 17.08 18.09 -22.97
N GLU A 48 17.34 19.37 -23.21
CA GLU A 48 17.15 20.01 -24.51
C GLU A 48 18.04 19.30 -25.53
N ASN A 49 17.43 18.39 -26.29
CA ASN A 49 18.07 17.79 -27.44
C ASN A 49 18.16 18.86 -28.55
N LEU A 50 19.31 19.54 -28.63
CA LEU A 50 19.65 20.56 -29.62
C LEU A 50 19.68 20.07 -31.09
N ASN A 51 19.22 18.85 -31.40
CA ASN A 51 19.25 18.29 -32.76
C ASN A 51 17.90 17.68 -33.18
N SER A 52 16.82 18.44 -33.05
CA SER A 52 15.57 18.12 -33.76
C SER A 52 15.00 19.38 -34.39
N SER A 53 15.03 19.45 -35.72
CA SER A 53 14.48 20.53 -36.56
C SER A 53 12.95 20.60 -36.56
N GLN A 54 12.31 20.32 -35.42
CA GLN A 54 10.88 20.52 -35.23
C GLN A 54 10.67 21.17 -33.85
N LYS A 55 10.74 22.50 -33.83
CA LYS A 55 10.24 23.33 -32.74
C LYS A 55 8.79 22.95 -32.48
N LYS A 56 8.52 22.19 -31.41
CA LYS A 56 7.17 22.05 -30.87
C LYS A 56 6.82 23.38 -30.21
N LYS A 57 5.91 24.13 -30.82
CA LYS A 57 5.38 25.37 -30.24
C LYS A 57 4.64 25.02 -28.94
N LEU A 58 5.05 25.63 -27.83
CA LEU A 58 4.46 25.43 -26.51
C LEU A 58 3.21 26.30 -26.26
N TYR A 59 2.84 27.18 -27.19
CA TYR A 59 1.64 28.02 -27.09
C TYR A 59 0.93 28.15 -28.44
N ARG A 60 -0.38 28.41 -28.39
CA ARG A 60 -1.24 28.70 -29.54
C ARG A 60 -1.17 30.19 -29.85
N ASP A 61 -0.51 30.57 -30.94
CA ASP A 61 -0.51 31.94 -31.46
C ASP A 61 -1.91 32.25 -32.05
N PRO A 62 -2.58 33.35 -31.68
CA PRO A 62 -3.91 33.71 -32.22
C PRO A 62 -3.83 34.55 -33.49
N ILE A 63 -2.66 34.70 -34.12
CA ILE A 63 -2.47 35.57 -35.30
C ILE A 63 -1.72 34.78 -36.36
N GLY A 64 -2.49 34.22 -37.29
CA GLY A 64 -1.99 33.46 -38.44
C GLY A 64 -3.07 33.35 -39.52
N TYR A 65 -3.79 34.45 -39.75
CA TYR A 65 -4.69 34.63 -40.89
C TYR A 65 -4.10 35.70 -41.79
N GLN A 66 -3.33 35.27 -42.78
CA GLN A 66 -3.17 35.98 -44.05
C GLN A 66 -2.48 35.03 -45.02
N ASN A 67 -3.33 34.31 -45.77
CA ASN A 67 -3.21 34.00 -47.19
C ASN A 67 -4.19 32.86 -47.48
N ALA A 68 -5.47 33.22 -47.46
CA ALA A 68 -6.56 32.40 -47.96
C ALA A 68 -7.19 33.19 -49.11
N GLU A 69 -6.67 33.02 -50.32
CA GLU A 69 -7.48 33.18 -51.51
C GLU A 69 -7.99 31.78 -51.86
N ASN A 70 -9.17 31.46 -51.32
CA ASN A 70 -10.20 30.60 -51.92
C ASN A 70 -11.32 30.47 -50.88
N GLU A 71 -12.41 31.16 -51.15
CA GLU A 71 -13.66 31.07 -50.41
C GLU A 71 -14.29 29.68 -50.57
N ASN A 72 -14.96 29.24 -49.51
CA ASN A 72 -15.70 27.99 -49.34
C ASN A 72 -14.90 26.78 -48.83
N GLU A 73 -14.48 26.80 -47.57
CA GLU A 73 -14.53 25.58 -46.74
C GLU A 73 -14.52 25.91 -45.24
N VAL A 74 -15.56 25.46 -44.53
CA VAL A 74 -15.70 25.54 -43.08
C VAL A 74 -14.48 24.89 -42.41
N GLY A 75 -13.86 25.60 -41.47
CA GLY A 75 -12.66 25.18 -40.75
C GLY A 75 -12.77 23.76 -40.18
N LYS A 76 -12.13 22.81 -40.87
CA LYS A 76 -11.90 21.45 -40.38
C LYS A 76 -10.43 21.33 -40.02
N ASN A 77 -10.12 21.46 -38.73
CA ASN A 77 -8.92 20.82 -38.21
C ASN A 77 -8.99 19.35 -38.61
N PRO A 78 -7.94 18.75 -39.20
CA PRO A 78 -7.97 17.33 -39.51
C PRO A 78 -8.25 16.57 -38.20
N PRO A 79 -9.24 15.65 -38.17
CA PRO A 79 -9.59 14.94 -36.96
C PRO A 79 -8.35 14.17 -36.49
N VAL A 80 -7.79 14.57 -35.36
CA VAL A 80 -6.70 13.83 -34.73
C VAL A 80 -7.31 12.54 -34.23
N ASN A 81 -7.00 11.44 -34.92
CA ASN A 81 -7.52 10.14 -34.58
C ASN A 81 -6.94 9.74 -33.21
N ILE A 82 -7.79 9.79 -32.18
CA ILE A 82 -7.52 9.43 -30.78
C ILE A 82 -6.91 8.01 -30.73
N MET A 83 -7.37 7.14 -31.64
CA MET A 83 -6.63 6.26 -32.59
C MET A 83 -5.12 6.04 -32.49
N TYR A 84 -4.33 7.09 -32.39
CA TYR A 84 -2.87 6.99 -32.43
C TYR A 84 -2.18 7.92 -31.43
N ASP A 85 -2.95 8.50 -30.50
CA ASP A 85 -2.39 9.32 -29.43
C ASP A 85 -1.71 8.45 -28.37
N ARG A 86 -0.41 8.68 -28.18
CA ARG A 86 0.43 7.95 -27.22
C ARG A 86 0.10 8.26 -25.75
N ARG A 87 -0.63 9.35 -25.49
CA ARG A 87 -1.05 9.72 -24.13
C ARG A 87 -2.26 8.92 -23.66
N ILE A 88 -2.99 8.31 -24.59
CA ILE A 88 -4.24 7.64 -24.33
C ILE A 88 -3.95 6.15 -24.21
N HIS A 89 -3.87 5.69 -22.96
CA HIS A 89 -3.66 4.28 -22.67
C HIS A 89 -4.90 3.49 -23.10
N ARG A 90 -4.72 2.50 -23.98
CA ARG A 90 -5.81 1.62 -24.42
C ARG A 90 -5.64 0.25 -23.79
N GLY A 91 -6.61 -0.13 -22.97
CA GLY A 91 -6.60 -1.37 -22.21
C GLY A 91 -6.91 -1.14 -20.74
N ASN A 92 -7.12 -2.24 -20.02
CA ASN A 92 -7.40 -2.22 -18.58
C ASN A 92 -6.11 -1.86 -17.82
N THR A 93 -6.14 -0.82 -16.97
CA THR A 93 -5.00 -0.34 -16.18
C THR A 93 -4.69 -1.22 -14.95
N TYR A 94 -5.58 -2.15 -14.60
CA TYR A 94 -5.46 -3.00 -13.40
C TYR A 94 -5.07 -4.45 -13.68
N ALA A 95 -4.94 -4.86 -14.95
CA ALA A 95 -4.59 -6.24 -15.29
C ALA A 95 -3.33 -6.28 -16.16
N SER A 96 -2.28 -6.95 -15.69
CA SER A 96 -1.17 -7.35 -16.54
C SER A 96 -1.73 -8.25 -17.66
N PRO A 97 -1.40 -8.00 -18.95
CA PRO A 97 -1.85 -8.87 -20.02
C PRO A 97 -1.22 -10.25 -19.82
N ILE A 98 -2.03 -11.22 -19.40
CA ILE A 98 -1.67 -12.63 -19.36
C ILE A 98 -1.63 -13.09 -20.82
N LEU A 99 -0.47 -12.96 -21.46
CA LEU A 99 -0.26 -13.56 -22.77
C LEU A 99 -0.40 -15.09 -22.62
N PRO A 100 -1.15 -15.78 -23.52
CA PRO A 100 -1.20 -17.23 -23.51
C PRO A 100 0.23 -17.78 -23.59
N LEU A 101 0.54 -18.77 -22.76
CA LEU A 101 1.88 -19.35 -22.59
C LEU A 101 2.51 -19.86 -23.91
N HIS A 102 1.70 -20.05 -24.96
CA HIS A 102 2.15 -20.50 -26.29
C HIS A 102 2.55 -19.37 -27.25
N ALA A 103 2.42 -18.09 -26.85
CA ALA A 103 2.82 -16.92 -27.66
C ALA A 103 4.13 -16.27 -27.18
N GLN A 104 4.90 -16.93 -26.30
CA GLN A 104 6.26 -16.51 -25.96
C GLN A 104 7.19 -16.81 -27.14
N GLN A 105 7.50 -15.78 -27.92
CA GLN A 105 8.62 -15.82 -28.85
C GLN A 105 9.92 -15.90 -28.03
N ASP A 106 10.87 -16.74 -28.45
CA ASP A 106 12.12 -16.98 -27.73
C ASP A 106 12.79 -15.66 -27.30
N PRO A 107 13.19 -15.51 -26.03
CA PRO A 107 13.77 -14.26 -25.51
C PRO A 107 15.03 -13.82 -26.28
N ILE A 108 15.74 -14.78 -26.88
CA ILE A 108 16.91 -14.56 -27.73
C ILE A 108 16.53 -13.91 -29.07
N ALA A 109 15.41 -14.32 -29.68
CA ALA A 109 14.94 -13.75 -30.94
C ALA A 109 14.48 -12.29 -30.76
N LEU A 110 13.83 -11.99 -29.63
CA LEU A 110 13.36 -10.65 -29.29
C LEU A 110 14.55 -9.70 -28.99
N GLN A 111 15.56 -10.20 -28.29
CA GLN A 111 16.81 -9.47 -28.05
C GLN A 111 17.61 -9.23 -29.34
N SER A 112 17.68 -10.24 -30.23
CA SER A 112 18.31 -10.11 -31.54
C SER A 112 17.62 -9.06 -32.42
N GLN A 113 16.28 -9.03 -32.44
CA GLN A 113 15.51 -8.06 -33.20
C GLN A 113 15.67 -6.62 -32.66
N GLN A 114 15.70 -6.45 -31.33
CA GLN A 114 15.98 -5.14 -30.72
C GLN A 114 17.40 -4.66 -30.99
N THR A 115 18.38 -5.56 -30.97
CA THR A 115 19.79 -5.27 -31.26
C THR A 115 19.97 -4.90 -32.73
N GLN A 116 19.32 -5.61 -33.66
CA GLN A 116 19.30 -5.27 -35.08
C GLN A 116 18.66 -3.90 -35.33
N LYS A 117 17.52 -3.59 -34.68
CA LYS A 117 16.89 -2.27 -34.77
C LYS A 117 17.79 -1.15 -34.25
N ARG A 118 18.49 -1.36 -33.12
CA ARG A 118 19.49 -0.42 -32.58
C ARG A 118 20.66 -0.24 -33.55
N ARG A 119 21.19 -1.33 -34.12
CA ARG A 119 22.30 -1.29 -35.08
C ARG A 119 21.93 -0.57 -36.37
N GLN A 120 20.73 -0.81 -36.91
CA GLN A 120 20.24 -0.09 -38.10
C GLN A 120 20.04 1.41 -37.84
N LYS A 121 19.53 1.77 -36.66
CA LYS A 121 19.35 3.18 -36.28
C LYS A 121 20.69 3.90 -36.07
N ALA A 122 21.66 3.22 -35.46
CA ALA A 122 23.03 3.73 -35.31
C ALA A 122 23.72 3.88 -36.67
N LYS A 123 23.58 2.91 -37.58
CA LYS A 123 24.11 2.99 -38.95
C LYS A 123 23.52 4.17 -39.72
N ARG A 124 22.19 4.38 -39.66
CA ARG A 124 21.53 5.55 -40.26
C ARG A 124 22.05 6.88 -39.70
N LYS A 125 22.29 6.96 -38.40
CA LYS A 125 22.83 8.17 -37.75
C LYS A 125 24.30 8.42 -38.14
N ALA A 126 25.10 7.36 -38.24
CA ALA A 126 26.48 7.44 -38.70
C ALA A 126 26.60 7.80 -40.20
N ASP A 127 25.72 7.28 -41.04
CA ASP A 127 25.65 7.63 -42.46
C ASP A 127 25.20 9.09 -42.65
N GLN A 128 24.33 9.61 -41.79
CA GLN A 128 23.97 11.03 -41.77
C GLN A 128 25.13 11.93 -41.32
N SER A 129 25.95 11.51 -40.35
CA SER A 129 27.12 12.27 -39.91
C SER A 129 28.32 12.18 -40.86
N ARG A 130 28.39 11.15 -41.72
CA ARG A 130 29.47 10.95 -42.70
C ARG A 130 29.25 11.71 -44.01
N ARG A 131 28.03 12.16 -44.30
CA ARG A 131 27.78 13.05 -45.43
C ARG A 131 28.31 14.43 -45.07
N LEU A 132 29.37 14.86 -45.75
CA LEU A 132 29.76 16.27 -45.76
C LEU A 132 28.54 17.06 -46.26
N LEU A 133 28.03 17.96 -45.42
CA LEU A 133 26.77 18.64 -45.66
C LEU A 133 26.97 19.62 -46.82
N THR A 134 26.32 19.39 -47.96
CA THR A 134 26.18 20.43 -48.98
C THR A 134 25.45 21.61 -48.32
N PRO A 135 25.97 22.85 -48.41
CA PRO A 135 25.34 24.01 -47.78
C PRO A 135 23.88 24.15 -48.24
N GLU A 136 23.02 24.68 -47.37
CA GLU A 136 21.60 24.82 -47.68
C GLU A 136 21.36 25.74 -48.89
N PRO A 137 20.35 25.45 -49.74
CA PRO A 137 20.04 26.30 -50.88
C PRO A 137 19.63 27.70 -50.44
N VAL A 138 20.15 28.71 -51.13
CA VAL A 138 19.78 30.12 -50.92
C VAL A 138 18.28 30.30 -51.16
N GLU A 139 17.64 31.11 -50.32
CA GLU A 139 16.19 31.33 -50.31
C GLU A 139 15.66 31.71 -51.71
N GLY A 140 14.69 30.95 -52.20
CA GLY A 140 14.12 31.11 -53.55
C GLY A 140 14.78 30.31 -54.67
N ARG A 141 15.83 29.51 -54.41
CA ARG A 141 16.45 28.61 -55.40
C ARG A 141 16.38 27.15 -54.95
N LYS A 142 16.26 26.22 -55.90
CA LYS A 142 16.33 24.77 -55.66
C LYS A 142 17.62 24.22 -56.25
N HIS A 143 18.34 23.40 -55.49
CA HIS A 143 19.48 22.65 -56.03
C HIS A 143 18.99 21.58 -57.01
N ILE A 144 19.71 21.43 -58.12
CA ILE A 144 19.52 20.38 -59.11
C ILE A 144 20.80 19.57 -59.19
N ASP A 145 20.67 18.25 -59.30
CA ASP A 145 21.82 17.37 -59.47
C ASP A 145 22.29 17.44 -60.92
N ILE A 146 23.53 17.88 -61.12
CA ILE A 146 24.18 17.95 -62.44
C ILE A 146 25.03 16.69 -62.59
N GLN A 147 24.94 16.03 -63.75
CA GLN A 147 25.67 14.80 -64.03
C GLN A 147 27.16 15.11 -64.22
N THR A 148 27.98 14.81 -63.20
CA THR A 148 29.43 15.04 -63.17
C THR A 148 30.24 13.77 -63.47
N ASP A 149 29.63 12.79 -64.12
CA ASP A 149 30.34 11.57 -64.52
C ASP A 149 31.40 11.90 -65.58
N LEU A 150 32.59 11.33 -65.45
CA LEU A 150 33.72 11.58 -66.34
C LEU A 150 33.42 11.00 -67.73
N TYR A 151 33.01 11.83 -68.69
CA TYR A 151 32.69 11.43 -70.07
C TYR A 151 33.87 11.68 -71.01
N LEU A 152 35.05 11.13 -70.69
CA LEU A 152 36.24 11.19 -71.54
C LEU A 152 36.52 9.78 -72.09
N GLU A 153 36.38 9.61 -73.40
CA GLU A 153 36.87 8.42 -74.11
C GLU A 153 38.37 8.56 -74.34
N GLU A 154 39.17 7.59 -73.88
CA GLU A 154 40.60 7.53 -74.18
C GLU A 154 40.80 7.14 -75.64
N LEU A 155 41.24 8.07 -76.50
CA LEU A 155 41.68 7.75 -77.87
C LEU A 155 43.00 6.97 -77.80
N SER A 156 42.96 5.67 -78.09
CA SER A 156 44.12 4.77 -78.03
C SER A 156 44.93 4.71 -79.33
N ASP A 157 45.11 5.83 -80.02
CA ASP A 157 45.92 5.87 -81.26
C ASP A 157 47.26 6.59 -81.02
N LYS A 158 48.36 5.84 -81.14
CA LYS A 158 49.72 6.36 -80.93
C LYS A 158 50.24 6.96 -82.23
N ILE A 159 50.53 8.27 -82.21
CA ILE A 159 51.15 8.99 -83.32
C ILE A 159 52.55 8.39 -83.59
N PRO A 160 52.94 8.13 -84.85
CA PRO A 160 54.27 7.60 -85.15
C PRO A 160 55.35 8.67 -84.91
N GLU A 161 56.30 8.37 -84.03
CA GLU A 161 57.45 9.23 -83.72
C GLU A 161 58.54 9.05 -84.79
N ALA A 162 58.96 10.15 -85.42
CA ALA A 162 60.10 10.17 -86.34
C ALA A 162 61.38 10.53 -85.58
N ILE A 163 62.40 9.66 -85.65
CA ILE A 163 63.69 9.84 -84.98
C ILE A 163 64.57 10.77 -85.83
N ALA A 164 64.84 11.97 -85.33
CA ALA A 164 65.87 12.87 -85.86
C ALA A 164 67.14 12.72 -85.03
N ALA A 165 68.15 12.01 -85.55
CA ALA A 165 69.44 11.88 -84.88
C ALA A 165 70.25 13.18 -85.01
N THR A 166 70.42 13.90 -83.90
CA THR A 166 71.34 15.05 -83.79
C THR A 166 72.50 14.64 -82.91
N GLN A 167 73.73 14.87 -83.38
CA GLN A 167 74.97 14.54 -82.65
C GLN A 167 75.15 15.51 -81.48
N THR A 168 74.86 15.04 -80.26
CA THR A 168 75.12 15.77 -79.01
C THR A 168 76.36 15.20 -78.31
N ASP A 169 77.29 16.10 -78.00
CA ASP A 169 78.51 15.83 -77.25
C ASP A 169 78.21 15.44 -75.79
N ALA A 170 79.09 14.65 -75.17
CA ALA A 170 78.86 14.08 -73.84
C ALA A 170 78.98 15.17 -72.74
N PHE A 171 77.85 15.58 -72.18
CA PHE A 171 77.79 16.51 -71.05
C PHE A 171 78.51 15.93 -69.81
N LEU A 172 79.57 16.60 -69.36
CA LEU A 172 80.13 16.42 -68.02
C LEU A 172 79.46 17.42 -67.07
N ASP A 173 78.93 16.94 -65.95
CA ASP A 173 78.22 17.76 -64.97
C ASP A 173 79.14 18.81 -64.33
N ARG A 174 78.74 20.08 -64.44
CA ARG A 174 79.38 21.21 -63.77
C ARG A 174 79.06 21.17 -62.27
N ALA A 175 80.06 21.31 -61.41
CA ALA A 175 79.82 21.43 -59.96
C ALA A 175 78.83 22.58 -59.65
N PRO A 176 77.89 22.40 -58.70
CA PRO A 176 76.88 23.41 -58.41
C PRO A 176 77.55 24.71 -57.95
N SER A 177 77.13 25.82 -58.55
CA SER A 177 77.65 27.15 -58.18
C SER A 177 77.34 27.46 -56.72
N PRO A 178 78.27 28.08 -55.97
CA PRO A 178 78.05 28.43 -54.58
C PRO A 178 76.85 29.38 -54.43
N LEU A 179 76.05 29.16 -53.38
CA LEU A 179 74.84 29.92 -53.11
C LEU A 179 75.20 31.38 -52.76
N TYR A 180 74.74 32.35 -53.56
CA TYR A 180 74.94 33.76 -53.27
C TYR A 180 74.01 34.20 -52.14
N ILE A 181 74.58 34.62 -51.00
CA ILE A 181 73.86 35.23 -49.89
C ILE A 181 74.14 36.75 -49.93
N PRO A 182 73.15 37.59 -50.30
CA PRO A 182 73.31 39.04 -50.29
C PRO A 182 73.64 39.55 -48.88
N GLN A 183 74.53 40.53 -48.77
CA GLN A 183 74.72 41.25 -47.51
C GLN A 183 73.46 42.09 -47.21
N LYS A 184 72.95 42.01 -45.97
CA LYS A 184 71.81 42.84 -45.54
C LYS A 184 72.20 44.31 -45.69
N SER A 185 71.49 45.04 -46.57
CA SER A 185 71.58 46.48 -46.70
C SER A 185 70.25 47.09 -46.23
N GLY A 186 70.28 47.69 -45.05
CA GLY A 186 69.14 48.32 -44.37
C GLY A 186 69.58 48.79 -42.98
N VAL A 187 68.98 49.87 -42.47
CA VAL A 187 69.18 50.30 -41.07
C VAL A 187 68.17 49.54 -40.23
N ASP A 188 68.66 48.72 -39.29
CA ASP A 188 67.78 47.99 -38.38
C ASP A 188 67.18 48.95 -37.35
N VAL A 189 65.85 49.02 -37.28
CA VAL A 189 65.09 49.77 -36.27
C VAL A 189 64.24 48.76 -35.51
N PHE A 190 64.40 48.70 -34.19
CA PHE A 190 63.50 47.93 -33.32
C PHE A 190 62.48 48.88 -32.71
N THR A 191 61.23 48.42 -32.63
CA THR A 191 60.17 49.08 -31.87
C THR A 191 59.80 48.15 -30.72
N GLN A 192 59.79 48.66 -29.50
CA GLN A 192 59.44 47.92 -28.30
C GLN A 192 58.33 48.68 -27.57
N VAL A 193 57.25 47.98 -27.23
CA VAL A 193 56.21 48.49 -26.33
C VAL A 193 56.60 48.12 -24.90
N TYR A 194 56.59 49.10 -23.99
CA TYR A 194 56.93 48.88 -22.59
C TYR A 194 55.69 48.54 -21.76
N GLU A 195 55.91 47.95 -20.58
CA GLU A 195 54.83 47.60 -19.65
C GLU A 195 54.05 48.87 -19.24
N GLY A 196 52.73 48.84 -19.44
CA GLY A 196 51.83 49.96 -19.13
C GLY A 196 51.59 50.97 -20.28
N GLU A 197 52.28 50.85 -21.42
CA GLU A 197 52.12 51.79 -22.55
C GLU A 197 50.78 51.62 -23.30
N LEU A 198 50.18 50.43 -23.24
CA LEU A 198 48.89 50.10 -23.86
C LEU A 198 47.76 49.87 -22.85
N PHE A 199 48.00 50.15 -21.56
CA PHE A 199 47.01 49.91 -20.52
C PHE A 199 45.96 51.03 -20.50
N ASP A 200 44.71 50.67 -20.74
CA ASP A 200 43.56 51.56 -20.57
C ASP A 200 42.76 51.13 -19.34
N PHE A 201 42.80 51.96 -18.29
CA PHE A 201 42.16 51.64 -17.01
C PHE A 201 40.65 51.46 -17.16
N ASP A 202 39.99 52.30 -17.96
CA ASP A 202 38.52 52.30 -18.05
C ASP A 202 37.99 51.02 -18.71
N VAL A 203 38.76 50.46 -19.65
CA VAL A 203 38.43 49.19 -20.32
C VAL A 203 38.75 48.00 -19.41
N GLU A 204 39.92 48.02 -18.75
CA GLU A 204 40.40 46.88 -17.97
C GLU A 204 39.70 46.72 -16.61
N VAL A 205 39.20 47.81 -16.02
CA VAL A 205 38.45 47.77 -14.74
C VAL A 205 37.01 47.28 -14.91
N GLN A 206 36.43 47.44 -16.10
CA GLN A 206 35.04 47.11 -16.38
C GLN A 206 34.65 45.66 -15.97
N PRO A 207 35.39 44.60 -16.37
CA PRO A 207 35.05 43.23 -15.95
C PRO A 207 35.21 42.99 -14.45
N ILE A 208 36.13 43.69 -13.78
CA ILE A 208 36.32 43.59 -12.32
C ILE A 208 35.12 44.20 -11.60
N LEU A 209 34.69 45.39 -12.06
CA LEU A 209 33.55 46.09 -11.49
C LEU A 209 32.24 45.33 -11.73
N GLU A 210 32.05 44.76 -12.93
CA GLU A 210 30.87 43.95 -13.26
C GLU A 210 30.75 42.73 -12.34
N VAL A 211 31.85 42.02 -12.09
CA VAL A 211 31.85 40.87 -11.17
C VAL A 211 31.59 41.31 -9.73
N LEU A 212 32.16 42.43 -9.29
CA LEU A 212 31.99 42.91 -7.92
C LEU A 212 30.55 43.37 -7.66
N VAL A 213 30.00 44.19 -8.55
CA VAL A 213 28.61 44.65 -8.46
C VAL A 213 27.64 43.48 -8.62
N GLY A 214 27.89 42.59 -9.58
CA GLY A 214 27.06 41.39 -9.79
C GLY A 214 27.00 40.53 -8.53
N LYS A 215 28.16 40.17 -7.95
CA LYS A 215 28.22 39.34 -6.74
C LYS A 215 27.60 40.02 -5.53
N THR A 216 27.82 41.32 -5.34
CA THR A 216 27.27 42.03 -4.19
C THR A 216 25.74 42.12 -4.25
N VAL A 217 25.17 42.37 -5.43
CA VAL A 217 23.72 42.38 -5.63
C VAL A 217 23.13 40.98 -5.52
N GLU A 218 23.77 39.97 -6.10
CA GLU A 218 23.32 38.58 -6.02
C GLU A 218 23.34 38.07 -4.56
N GLN A 219 24.41 38.35 -3.82
CA GLN A 219 24.52 38.00 -2.41
C GLN A 219 23.46 38.71 -1.58
N ALA A 220 23.28 40.02 -1.75
CA ALA A 220 22.26 40.78 -1.03
C ALA A 220 20.84 40.27 -1.32
N LEU A 221 20.56 39.87 -2.57
CA LEU A 221 19.26 39.32 -2.94
C LEU A 221 19.03 37.96 -2.26
N MET A 222 20.04 37.08 -2.26
CA MET A 222 19.93 35.78 -1.57
C MET A 222 19.70 35.95 -0.08
N GLU A 223 20.44 36.84 0.58
CA GLU A 223 20.29 37.11 2.02
C GLU A 223 18.87 37.61 2.36
N VAL A 224 18.33 38.57 1.59
CA VAL A 224 16.98 39.08 1.82
C VAL A 224 15.92 38.00 1.60
N MET A 225 16.07 37.17 0.57
CA MET A 225 15.15 36.06 0.33
C MET A 225 15.18 35.03 1.48
N GLU A 226 16.36 34.69 1.98
CA GLU A 226 16.52 33.79 3.13
C GLU A 226 15.87 34.37 4.40
N GLU A 227 16.05 35.67 4.67
CA GLU A 227 15.41 36.35 5.80
C GLU A 227 13.88 36.30 5.71
N GLU A 228 13.30 36.58 4.54
CA GLU A 228 11.85 36.51 4.34
C GLU A 228 11.30 35.09 4.49
N GLU A 229 12.01 34.08 3.99
CA GLU A 229 11.63 32.67 4.15
C GLU A 229 11.67 32.25 5.62
N LEU A 230 12.71 32.62 6.36
CA LEU A 230 12.83 32.34 7.79
C LEU A 230 11.71 33.01 8.59
N ASP A 231 11.36 34.25 8.27
CA ASP A 231 10.25 34.96 8.90
C ASP A 231 8.89 34.32 8.61
N MET A 232 8.67 33.89 7.37
CA MET A 232 7.47 33.14 7.00
C MET A 232 7.37 31.83 7.80
N LEU A 233 8.49 31.08 7.90
CA LEU A 233 8.52 29.81 8.62
C LEU A 233 8.24 29.99 10.11
N LYS A 234 8.83 31.02 10.74
CA LYS A 234 8.58 31.36 12.14
C LYS A 234 7.11 31.71 12.40
N ARG A 235 6.51 32.55 11.53
CA ARG A 235 5.08 32.90 11.64
C ARG A 235 4.20 31.65 11.56
N ARG A 236 4.47 30.79 10.57
CA ARG A 236 3.74 29.54 10.40
C ARG A 236 3.91 28.59 11.58
N GLN A 237 5.13 28.50 12.14
CA GLN A 237 5.39 27.69 13.33
C GLN A 237 4.60 28.22 14.53
N ALA A 238 4.60 29.52 14.76
CA ALA A 238 3.86 30.14 15.86
C ALA A 238 2.35 29.90 15.73
N GLU A 239 1.77 30.09 14.55
CA GLU A 239 0.36 29.78 14.27
C GLU A 239 0.02 28.30 14.52
N TYR A 240 0.91 27.40 14.09
CA TYR A 240 0.72 25.97 14.33
C TYR A 240 0.79 25.61 15.81
N GLU A 241 1.75 26.17 16.54
CA GLU A 241 1.90 25.96 17.99
C GLU A 241 0.70 26.50 18.77
N GLU A 242 0.20 27.70 18.42
CA GLU A 242 -1.01 28.27 19.00
C GLU A 242 -2.22 27.34 18.78
N ARG A 243 -2.44 26.91 17.54
CA ARG A 243 -3.52 25.98 17.20
C ARG A 243 -3.39 24.66 17.96
N ARG A 244 -2.19 24.08 17.99
CA ARG A 244 -1.92 22.82 18.69
C ARG A 244 -2.17 22.94 20.18
N ASN A 245 -1.78 24.06 20.79
CA ASN A 245 -2.00 24.32 22.21
C ASN A 245 -3.49 24.48 22.52
N ALA A 246 -4.25 25.16 21.64
CA ALA A 246 -5.70 25.29 21.76
C ALA A 246 -6.40 23.92 21.65
N GLU A 247 -6.03 23.11 20.65
CA GLU A 247 -6.55 21.75 20.46
C GLU A 247 -6.22 20.86 21.67
N LEU A 248 -5.00 20.92 22.19
CA LEU A 248 -4.59 20.16 23.37
C LEU A 248 -5.40 20.54 24.61
N ALA A 249 -5.60 21.84 24.84
CA ALA A 249 -6.39 22.33 25.97
C ALA A 249 -7.87 21.89 25.86
N GLU A 250 -8.44 21.86 24.66
CA GLU A 250 -9.79 21.35 24.43
C GLU A 250 -9.90 19.86 24.71
N VAL A 251 -8.95 19.06 24.21
CA VAL A 251 -8.91 17.61 24.45
C VAL A 251 -8.83 17.31 25.94
N GLN A 252 -7.95 17.98 26.68
CA GLN A 252 -7.83 17.81 28.13
C GLN A 252 -9.14 18.15 28.85
N ARG A 253 -9.81 19.24 28.44
CA ARG A 253 -11.11 19.62 29.01
C ARG A 253 -12.17 18.55 28.76
N LEU A 254 -12.20 17.94 27.57
CA LEU A 254 -13.14 16.88 27.22
C LEU A 254 -12.83 15.58 27.96
N GLU A 255 -11.55 15.21 28.08
CA GLU A 255 -11.10 14.02 28.79
C GLU A 255 -11.47 14.10 30.28
N ASP A 256 -11.23 15.24 30.93
CA ASP A 256 -11.62 15.47 32.33
C ASP A 256 -13.14 15.40 32.52
N ALA A 257 -13.91 15.94 31.57
CA ALA A 257 -15.37 15.87 31.62
C ALA A 257 -15.88 14.44 31.45
N GLU A 258 -15.31 13.67 30.52
CA GLU A 258 -15.67 12.28 30.30
C GLU A 258 -15.26 11.42 31.49
N ARG A 259 -14.06 11.65 32.06
CA ARG A 259 -13.60 10.98 33.28
C ARG A 259 -14.57 11.18 34.45
N ARG A 260 -15.05 12.41 34.68
CA ARG A 260 -16.05 12.66 35.74
C ARG A 260 -17.36 11.90 35.47
N ARG A 261 -17.79 11.85 34.20
CA ARG A 261 -19.02 11.14 33.80
C ARG A 261 -18.87 9.62 33.96
N THR A 262 -17.74 9.05 33.58
CA THR A 262 -17.48 7.61 33.74
C THR A 262 -17.39 7.23 35.21
N GLU A 263 -16.67 8.02 36.02
CA GLU A 263 -16.60 7.81 37.47
C GLU A 263 -17.98 7.88 38.14
N GLU A 264 -18.85 8.83 37.75
CA GLU A 264 -20.22 8.87 38.27
C GLU A 264 -21.04 7.67 37.81
N LYS A 265 -20.95 7.29 36.52
CA LYS A 265 -21.67 6.13 35.98
C LYS A 265 -21.25 4.84 36.67
N GLU A 266 -19.97 4.64 36.94
CA GLU A 266 -19.44 3.49 37.66
C GLU A 266 -19.97 3.44 39.10
N ARG A 267 -20.01 4.58 39.80
CA ARG A 267 -20.60 4.65 41.14
C ARG A 267 -22.07 4.26 41.14
N ARG A 268 -22.86 4.77 40.18
CA ARG A 268 -24.28 4.41 40.03
C ARG A 268 -24.47 2.93 39.71
N LEU A 269 -23.64 2.37 38.84
CA LEU A 269 -23.68 0.96 38.49
C LEU A 269 -23.35 0.08 39.71
N ALA A 270 -22.32 0.42 40.46
CA ALA A 270 -21.94 -0.32 41.67
C ALA A 270 -23.06 -0.32 42.71
N GLU A 271 -23.74 0.82 42.90
CA GLU A 271 -24.90 0.92 43.78
C GLU A 271 -26.08 0.07 43.28
N GLN A 272 -26.40 0.13 41.98
CA GLN A 272 -27.46 -0.69 41.40
C GLN A 272 -27.18 -2.19 41.51
N VAL A 273 -25.94 -2.62 41.27
CA VAL A 273 -25.51 -4.02 41.42
C VAL A 273 -25.65 -4.46 42.88
N ARG A 274 -25.28 -3.61 43.85
CA ARG A 274 -25.46 -3.92 45.28
C ARG A 274 -26.94 -4.10 45.63
N ILE A 275 -27.79 -3.15 45.22
CA ILE A 275 -29.24 -3.21 45.45
C ILE A 275 -29.84 -4.45 44.79
N LEU A 276 -29.41 -4.81 43.57
CA LEU A 276 -29.91 -5.98 42.86
C LEU A 276 -29.53 -7.28 43.59
N ARG A 277 -28.30 -7.38 44.09
CA ARG A 277 -27.85 -8.52 44.90
C ARG A 277 -28.69 -8.67 46.17
N GLU A 278 -28.87 -7.58 46.91
CA GLU A 278 -29.70 -7.56 48.12
C GLU A 278 -31.16 -7.97 47.82
N LYS A 279 -31.72 -7.51 46.70
CA LYS A 279 -33.06 -7.91 46.25
C LYS A 279 -33.14 -9.40 45.90
N GLN A 280 -32.14 -9.96 45.24
CA GLN A 280 -32.10 -11.39 44.93
C GLN A 280 -32.05 -12.23 46.20
N GLU A 281 -31.20 -11.87 47.16
CA GLU A 281 -31.12 -12.56 48.45
C GLU A 281 -32.45 -12.48 49.22
N LEU A 282 -33.09 -11.30 49.22
CA LEU A 282 -34.40 -11.13 49.83
C LEU A 282 -35.47 -11.98 49.13
N GLN A 283 -35.46 -11.97 47.80
CA GLN A 283 -36.40 -12.76 46.99
C GLN A 283 -36.24 -14.25 47.30
N GLU A 284 -35.02 -14.77 47.35
CA GLU A 284 -34.75 -16.17 47.71
C GLU A 284 -35.28 -16.51 49.11
N LYS A 285 -35.04 -15.65 50.11
CA LYS A 285 -35.59 -15.86 51.47
C LYS A 285 -37.12 -15.89 51.46
N ILE A 286 -37.75 -15.00 50.70
CA ILE A 286 -39.21 -14.94 50.58
C ILE A 286 -39.73 -16.20 49.87
N THR A 287 -39.10 -16.63 48.78
CA THR A 287 -39.52 -17.84 48.06
C THR A 287 -39.33 -19.10 48.89
N SER A 288 -38.21 -19.25 49.61
CA SER A 288 -37.99 -20.38 50.53
C SER A 288 -39.05 -20.41 51.64
N ARG A 289 -39.38 -19.25 52.22
CA ARG A 289 -40.44 -19.16 53.25
C ARG A 289 -41.80 -19.52 52.67
N ALA A 290 -42.16 -18.98 51.52
CA ALA A 290 -43.44 -19.28 50.85
C ALA A 290 -43.53 -20.77 50.49
N PHE A 291 -42.44 -21.36 49.99
CA PHE A 291 -42.33 -22.78 49.70
C PHE A 291 -42.56 -23.63 50.96
N ALA A 292 -41.85 -23.33 52.06
CA ALA A 292 -42.00 -24.05 53.32
C ALA A 292 -43.44 -23.99 53.86
N ILE A 293 -44.08 -22.83 53.80
CA ILE A 293 -45.49 -22.67 54.21
C ILE A 293 -46.40 -23.54 53.32
N SER A 294 -46.26 -23.44 52.01
CA SER A 294 -47.11 -24.20 51.06
C SER A 294 -46.91 -25.72 51.19
N TYR A 295 -45.70 -26.16 51.52
CA TYR A 295 -45.37 -27.56 51.75
C TYR A 295 -45.95 -28.05 53.08
N LEU A 296 -45.73 -27.32 54.17
CA LEU A 296 -46.26 -27.65 55.50
C LEU A 296 -47.79 -27.68 55.51
N GLN A 297 -48.44 -26.75 54.79
CA GLN A 297 -49.90 -26.72 54.65
C GLN A 297 -50.46 -28.02 54.04
N LYS A 298 -49.73 -28.68 53.15
CA LYS A 298 -50.14 -29.96 52.54
C LYS A 298 -49.69 -31.17 53.37
N LEU A 299 -48.57 -31.06 54.07
CA LEU A 299 -48.02 -32.14 54.89
C LEU A 299 -48.94 -32.49 56.06
N VAL A 300 -49.48 -31.48 56.77
CA VAL A 300 -50.35 -31.73 57.93
C VAL A 300 -51.57 -32.58 57.54
N PRO A 301 -52.42 -32.18 56.57
CA PRO A 301 -53.55 -33.03 56.15
C PRO A 301 -53.12 -34.41 55.65
N SER A 302 -52.03 -34.51 54.88
CA SER A 302 -51.57 -35.80 54.33
C SER A 302 -51.09 -36.77 55.43
N VAL A 303 -50.38 -36.27 56.44
CA VAL A 303 -49.96 -37.07 57.59
C VAL A 303 -51.16 -37.47 58.43
N PHE A 304 -52.09 -36.56 58.69
CA PHE A 304 -53.33 -36.88 59.42
C PHE A 304 -54.17 -37.92 58.67
N GLU A 305 -54.33 -37.79 57.36
CA GLU A 305 -55.02 -38.77 56.53
C GLU A 305 -54.30 -40.12 56.56
N SER A 306 -52.97 -40.15 56.40
CA SER A 306 -52.18 -41.38 56.49
C SER A 306 -52.28 -42.06 57.87
N LEU A 307 -52.21 -41.32 58.97
CA LEU A 307 -52.40 -41.88 60.32
C LEU A 307 -53.84 -42.37 60.54
N THR A 308 -54.83 -41.70 59.94
CA THR A 308 -56.24 -42.12 59.99
C THR A 308 -56.44 -43.41 59.20
N THR A 309 -55.93 -43.49 57.96
CA THR A 309 -56.01 -44.69 57.12
C THR A 309 -55.27 -45.88 57.75
N ASN A 310 -54.15 -45.63 58.42
CA ASN A 310 -53.40 -46.66 59.16
C ASN A 310 -54.04 -47.05 60.49
N GLY A 311 -55.20 -46.48 60.86
CA GLY A 311 -55.98 -46.87 62.03
C GLY A 311 -55.38 -46.42 63.37
N TYR A 312 -54.48 -45.43 63.38
CA TYR A 312 -53.91 -44.90 64.62
C TYR A 312 -54.87 -43.99 65.39
N PHE A 313 -55.79 -43.32 64.68
CA PHE A 313 -56.91 -42.62 65.28
C PHE A 313 -58.09 -43.59 65.38
N TYR A 314 -58.37 -44.05 66.60
CA TYR A 314 -59.52 -44.89 66.92
C TYR A 314 -60.51 -44.09 67.76
N ASP A 315 -61.80 -44.40 67.63
CA ASP A 315 -62.80 -43.88 68.55
C ASP A 315 -62.60 -44.58 69.91
N LEU A 316 -62.40 -43.77 70.95
CA LEU A 316 -62.21 -44.25 72.32
C LEU A 316 -63.41 -45.07 72.78
N VAL A 317 -64.61 -44.70 72.34
CA VAL A 317 -65.86 -45.38 72.69
C VAL A 317 -65.91 -46.76 72.04
N GLU A 318 -65.55 -46.87 70.76
CA GLU A 318 -65.53 -48.15 70.03
C GLU A 318 -64.53 -49.13 70.67
N LYS A 319 -63.32 -48.65 70.98
CA LYS A 319 -62.29 -49.46 71.64
C LYS A 319 -62.67 -49.86 73.06
N GLU A 320 -63.28 -48.99 73.85
CA GLU A 320 -63.79 -49.33 75.18
C GLU A 320 -64.89 -50.39 75.11
N VAL A 321 -65.79 -50.31 74.11
CA VAL A 321 -66.81 -51.33 73.88
C VAL A 321 -66.17 -52.66 73.49
N GLU A 322 -65.20 -52.67 72.57
CA GLU A 322 -64.52 -53.90 72.16
C GLU A 322 -63.69 -54.54 73.27
N THR A 323 -63.00 -53.74 74.09
CA THR A 323 -62.05 -54.24 75.09
C THR A 323 -62.67 -54.53 76.45
N LEU A 324 -63.72 -53.80 76.84
CA LEU A 324 -64.34 -53.93 78.16
C LEU A 324 -65.74 -54.53 78.07
N PHE A 325 -66.59 -54.00 77.18
CA PHE A 325 -68.00 -54.39 77.13
C PHE A 325 -68.22 -55.75 76.47
N LEU A 326 -67.59 -56.03 75.32
CA LEU A 326 -67.75 -57.31 74.63
C LEU A 326 -67.26 -58.49 75.48
N PRO A 327 -66.07 -58.45 76.13
CA PRO A 327 -65.62 -59.53 77.00
C PRO A 327 -66.51 -59.71 78.24
N TRP A 328 -66.98 -58.60 78.82
CA TRP A 328 -67.94 -58.64 79.92
C TRP A 328 -69.26 -59.32 79.48
N LEU A 329 -69.82 -58.90 78.33
CA LEU A 329 -71.05 -59.47 77.79
C LEU A 329 -70.90 -60.97 77.48
N THR A 330 -69.79 -61.37 76.85
CA THR A 330 -69.51 -62.79 76.58
C THR A 330 -69.41 -63.60 77.87
N SER A 331 -68.78 -63.05 78.92
CA SER A 331 -68.67 -63.73 80.22
C SER A 331 -70.02 -63.90 80.92
N GLU A 332 -70.90 -62.88 80.87
CA GLU A 332 -72.25 -62.97 81.43
C GLU A 332 -73.16 -63.93 80.65
N VAL A 333 -73.03 -63.97 79.33
CA VAL A 333 -73.74 -64.95 78.49
C VAL A 333 -73.26 -66.36 78.78
N GLU A 334 -71.94 -66.56 78.93
CA GLU A 334 -71.35 -67.85 79.31
C GLU A 334 -71.85 -68.32 80.68
N LEU A 335 -71.88 -67.45 81.69
CA LEU A 335 -72.45 -67.76 83.01
C LEU A 335 -73.93 -68.15 82.95
N LYS A 336 -74.73 -67.50 82.10
CA LYS A 336 -76.14 -67.88 81.92
C LYS A 336 -76.29 -69.22 81.19
N LEU A 337 -75.45 -69.49 80.19
CA LEU A 337 -75.43 -70.78 79.50
C LEU A 337 -74.99 -71.91 80.43
N GLU A 338 -73.97 -71.70 81.26
CA GLU A 338 -73.54 -72.65 82.29
C GLU A 338 -74.67 -72.94 83.29
N LYS A 339 -75.36 -71.91 83.79
CA LYS A 339 -76.53 -72.10 84.65
C LYS A 339 -77.63 -72.90 83.96
N LEU A 340 -77.90 -72.66 82.68
CA LEU A 340 -78.86 -73.45 81.91
C LEU A 340 -78.41 -74.91 81.76
N ILE A 341 -77.15 -75.16 81.39
CA ILE A 341 -76.59 -76.52 81.27
C ILE A 341 -76.64 -77.25 82.61
N ILE A 342 -76.29 -76.58 83.72
CA ILE A 342 -76.39 -77.15 85.07
C ILE A 342 -77.85 -77.46 85.41
N SER A 343 -78.77 -76.53 85.15
CA SER A 343 -80.20 -76.74 85.39
C SER A 343 -80.75 -77.92 84.58
N GLN A 344 -80.34 -78.07 83.32
CA GLN A 344 -80.71 -79.20 82.46
C GLN A 344 -80.11 -80.51 82.97
N LYS A 345 -78.83 -80.54 83.38
CA LYS A 345 -78.20 -81.70 84.02
C LYS A 345 -78.88 -82.11 85.33
N VAL A 346 -79.30 -81.14 86.15
CA VAL A 346 -80.04 -81.40 87.39
C VAL A 346 -81.42 -81.98 87.08
N VAL A 347 -82.16 -81.41 86.13
CA VAL A 347 -83.47 -81.93 85.69
C VAL A 347 -83.33 -83.33 85.09
N ASP A 348 -82.36 -83.57 84.22
CA ASP A 348 -82.05 -84.90 83.67
C ASP A 348 -81.66 -85.90 84.78
N GLY A 349 -80.92 -85.43 85.80
CA GLY A 349 -80.58 -86.20 87.00
C GLY A 349 -81.81 -86.57 87.83
N MET A 350 -82.74 -85.64 88.04
CA MET A 350 -84.00 -85.91 88.74
C MET A 350 -84.91 -86.85 87.94
N LEU A 351 -84.97 -86.71 86.61
CA LEU A 351 -85.71 -87.62 85.72
C LEU A 351 -85.12 -89.04 85.75
N LYS A 352 -83.79 -89.20 85.88
CA LYS A 352 -83.13 -90.51 86.04
C LYS A 352 -83.33 -91.18 87.41
N ILE A 353 -83.65 -90.43 88.45
CA ILE A 353 -83.91 -90.97 89.81
C ILE A 353 -85.39 -91.35 89.97
N SER A 354 -86.28 -90.79 89.13
CA SER A 354 -87.73 -91.02 89.15
C SER A 354 -88.19 -92.18 88.25
N LEU A 355 -87.26 -92.88 87.58
CA LEU A 355 -87.45 -94.05 86.73
C LEU A 355 -86.61 -95.19 87.28
#